data_AF-A0A350LR12-F1
#
_entry.id   AF-A0A350LR12-F1
#
_cell.length_a   1.000
_cell.length_b   1.000
_cell.length_c   1.000
_cell.angle_alpha   90.00
_cell.angle_beta   90.00
_cell.angle_gamma   90.00
#
_symmetry.space_group_name_H-M   'P 1'
#
loop_
_entity.id
_entity.type
_entity.pdbx_description
1 polymer ?
#
loop_
_entity_poly.entity_id
_entity_poly.type
_entity_poly.pdbx_seq_one_letter_code
_entity_poly.pdbx_strand_id
1 'polypeptide(L)' 'MPEKFMIGTRIRERRVLAGIRQTDLAKRVGISPSYLNLIEHNRRRIGGKTLLR' A
#
# COMPACT_ATOMS: atom_id res chain seq x y z
N MET A 1 7.92 7.45 19.80
CA MET A 1 8.13 6.52 18.67
C MET A 1 7.69 7.24 17.40
N PRO A 2 8.51 7.37 16.34
CA PRO A 2 8.16 8.26 15.25
C PRO A 2 7.01 7.66 14.43
N GLU A 3 5.85 8.34 14.43
CA GLU A 3 4.66 8.10 13.58
C GLU A 3 4.96 7.98 12.06
N LYS A 4 6.18 8.30 11.64
CA LYS A 4 6.60 8.52 10.25
C LYS A 4 6.64 7.26 9.36
N PHE A 5 6.33 6.06 9.87
CA PHE A 5 6.60 4.81 9.13
C PHE A 5 5.47 3.77 9.10
N MET A 6 4.23 4.09 9.52
CA MET A 6 3.10 3.12 9.46
C MET A 6 2.13 3.36 8.31
N ILE A 7 2.56 4.07 7.25
CA ILE A 7 1.71 4.33 6.06
C ILE A 7 1.24 3.02 5.43
N GLY A 8 2.11 2.02 5.35
CA GLY A 8 1.78 0.69 4.84
C GLY A 8 0.68 0.00 5.64
N THR A 9 0.79 0.04 6.97
CA THR A 9 -0.21 -0.52 7.88
C THR A 9 -1.57 0.13 7.66
N ARG A 10 -1.61 1.47 7.53
CA ARG A 10 -2.84 2.23 7.28
C ARG A 10 -3.46 1.91 5.92
N ILE A 11 -2.64 1.72 4.87
CA ILE A 11 -3.11 1.29 3.55
C ILE A 11 -3.78 -0.08 3.65
N ARG A 12 -3.12 -1.02 4.33
CA ARG A 12 -3.67 -2.37 4.56
C ARG A 12 -4.99 -2.34 5.30
N GLU A 13 -5.07 -1.59 6.41
CA GLU A 13 -6.29 -1.45 7.20
C GLU A 13 -7.45 -0.90 6.36
N ARG A 14 -7.23 0.21 5.64
CA ARG A 14 -8.25 0.80 4.74
C ARG A 14 -8.68 -0.18 3.65
N ARG A 15 -7.74 -0.93 3.07
CA ARG A 15 -8.03 -1.94 2.06
C ARG A 15 -8.92 -3.05 2.63
N VAL A 16 -8.58 -3.58 3.80
CA VAL A 16 -9.32 -4.67 4.46
C VAL A 16 -10.72 -4.21 4.87
N LEU A 17 -10.83 -3.01 5.47
CA LEU A 17 -12.13 -2.41 5.83
C LEU A 17 -13.03 -2.20 4.61
N ALA A 18 -12.45 -1.90 3.45
CA ALA A 18 -13.18 -1.79 2.19
C ALA A 18 -13.47 -3.14 1.50
N GLY A 19 -13.06 -4.28 2.07
CA GLY A 19 -13.24 -5.61 1.48
C GLY A 19 -12.44 -5.82 0.17
N ILE A 20 -11.42 -5.00 -0.10
CA ILE A 20 -10.66 -5.05 -1.35
C ILE A 20 -9.50 -6.05 -1.24
N ARG A 21 -9.33 -6.91 -2.24
CA ARG A 21 -8.16 -7.81 -2.29
C ARG A 21 -6.90 -7.01 -2.64
N GLN A 22 -5.76 -7.44 -2.11
CA GLN A 22 -4.48 -6.77 -2.38
C GLN A 22 -4.17 -6.72 -3.90
N THR A 23 -4.47 -7.80 -4.63
CA THR A 23 -4.33 -7.85 -6.10
C THR A 23 -5.19 -6.80 -6.81
N ASP A 24 -6.38 -6.54 -6.31
CA ASP A 24 -7.32 -5.62 -6.95
C ASP A 24 -6.90 -4.18 -6.70
N LEU A 25 -6.46 -3.86 -5.47
CA LEU A 25 -5.88 -2.56 -5.17
C LEU A 25 -4.61 -2.31 -6.01
N ALA A 26 -3.73 -3.30 -6.11
CA ALA A 26 -2.50 -3.20 -6.90
C ALA A 26 -2.80 -2.90 -8.39
N LYS A 27 -3.79 -3.59 -8.98
CA LYS A 27 -4.26 -3.31 -10.35
C LYS A 27 -4.80 -1.89 -10.49
N ARG A 28 -5.64 -1.44 -9.56
CA ARG A 28 -6.25 -0.09 -9.59
C ARG A 28 -5.20 1.02 -9.58
N VAL A 29 -4.16 0.90 -8.77
CA VAL A 29 -3.07 1.90 -8.70
C VAL A 29 -1.96 1.64 -9.72
N GLY A 30 -2.05 0.55 -10.49
CA GLY A 30 -1.11 0.18 -11.55
C GLY A 30 0.28 -0.19 -11.04
N ILE A 31 0.36 -0.95 -9.96
CA ILE A 31 1.60 -1.54 -9.41
C ILE A 31 1.47 -3.06 -9.30
N SER A 32 2.59 -3.76 -9.09
CA SER A 32 2.54 -5.20 -8.86
C SER A 32 1.99 -5.53 -7.46
N PRO A 33 1.24 -6.64 -7.29
CA PRO A 33 0.78 -7.08 -5.97
C PRO A 33 1.94 -7.27 -4.97
N SER A 34 3.08 -7.79 -5.42
CA SER A 34 4.29 -7.94 -4.59
C SER A 34 4.85 -6.60 -4.11
N TYR A 35 4.80 -5.55 -4.95
CA TYR A 35 5.23 -4.21 -4.55
C TYR A 35 4.28 -3.60 -3.52
N LEU A 36 2.96 -3.73 -3.74
CA LEU A 36 1.95 -3.33 -2.74
C LEU A 36 2.14 -4.10 -1.43
N ASN A 37 2.47 -5.38 -1.47
CA ASN A 37 2.72 -6.18 -0.28
C ASN A 37 3.90 -5.64 0.54
N LEU A 38 5.01 -5.27 -0.12
CA LEU A 38 6.15 -4.66 0.56
C LEU A 38 5.80 -3.29 1.16
N ILE A 39 4.96 -2.51 0.47
CA ILE A 39 4.46 -1.24 1.00
C ILE A 39 3.60 -1.47 2.24
N GLU A 40 2.60 -2.38 2.18
CA GLU A 40 1.69 -2.67 3.28
C GLU A 40 2.40 -3.16 4.56
N HIS A 41 3.55 -3.83 4.40
CA HIS A 41 4.38 -4.29 5.52
C HIS A 41 5.49 -3.29 5.89
N ASN A 42 5.45 -2.06 5.35
CA ASN A 42 6.44 -1.00 5.58
C ASN A 42 7.88 -1.42 5.23
N ARG A 43 8.05 -2.42 4.36
CA ARG A 43 9.35 -2.92 3.86
C ARG A 43 9.84 -2.12 2.66
N ARG A 44 9.00 -1.25 2.09
CA ARG A 44 9.37 -0.35 0.99
C ARG A 44 8.63 0.97 1.04
N ARG A 45 9.32 2.04 0.65
CA ARG A 45 8.70 3.36 0.45
C ARG A 45 7.86 3.39 -0.83
N ILE A 46 6.80 4.19 -0.82
CA ILE A 46 5.97 4.48 -1.98
C ILE A 46 6.79 5.35 -2.93
N GLY A 47 7.00 4.87 -4.17
CA GLY A 47 7.69 5.66 -5.20
C GLY A 47 6.82 6.84 -5.65
N GLY A 48 7.46 7.96 -6.06
CA GLY A 48 6.76 9.19 -6.46
C GLY A 48 5.70 8.99 -7.56
N LYS A 49 5.92 8.06 -8.50
CA LYS A 49 4.95 7.73 -9.56
C LYS A 49 3.65 7.08 -9.04
N THR A 50 3.69 6.44 -7.87
CA THR A 50 2.50 5.85 -7.20
C THR A 50 1.79 6.87 -6.30
N LEU A 51 2.50 7.90 -5.82
CA LEU A 51 1.95 8.96 -4.97
C LEU A 51 1.10 10.00 -5.72
N LEU A 52 1.22 10.05 -7.05
CA LEU A 52 0.54 11.02 -7.92
C LEU A 52 -0.77 10.49 -8.53
N ARG A 53 -1.23 9.29 -8.14
CA ARG A 53 -2.42 8.63 -8.68
C ARG A 53 -3.57 8.58 -7.68
#